data_AF-A0A2W7TN93-F1
#
_entry.id   AF-A0A2W7TN93-F1
#
_cell.length_a   1.000
_cell.length_b   1.000
_cell.length_c   1.000
_cell.angle_alpha   90.00
_cell.angle_beta   90.00
_cell.angle_gamma   90.00
#
_symmetry.space_group_name_H-M   'P 1'
#
loop_
_entity.id
_entity.type
_entity.pdbx_description
1 polymer ?
#
loop_
_entity_poly.entity_id
_entity_poly.type
_entity_poly.pdbx_seq_one_letter_code
_entity_poly.pdbx_strand_id
1 'polypeptide(L)'
;MKHIFFIVLLFSSLLIYCNKKDFKIIIENKSDETINSLILNVQDKTFKVDKIEASKHSIIIIPFSSININAHDFRIESRFNLSDGKLNKGFYYSDLSGTPNPKYVIAVYDTNTVIK
;
A
#
# COMPACT_ATOMS: atom_id res chain seq x y z
N MET A 1 25.01 -39.72 17.23
CA MET A 1 24.55 -38.33 17.43
C MET A 1 25.15 -37.33 16.40
N LYS A 2 25.40 -37.73 15.14
CA LYS A 2 25.91 -36.82 14.09
C LYS A 2 24.88 -36.44 13.02
N HIS A 3 23.82 -37.24 12.86
CA HIS A 3 22.76 -36.99 11.87
C HIS A 3 21.63 -36.09 12.38
N ILE A 4 21.53 -35.85 13.69
CA ILE A 4 20.50 -34.99 14.28
C ILE A 4 20.81 -33.51 14.02
N PHE A 5 22.09 -33.11 13.98
CA PHE A 5 22.50 -31.73 13.72
C PHE A 5 22.23 -31.27 12.28
N PHE A 6 22.23 -32.20 11.31
CA PHE A 6 21.98 -31.88 9.90
C PHE A 6 20.50 -31.65 9.59
N ILE A 7 19.59 -32.28 10.34
CA ILE A 7 18.14 -32.16 10.14
C ILE A 7 17.60 -30.85 10.71
N VAL A 8 18.18 -30.37 11.82
CA VAL A 8 17.80 -29.08 12.44
C VAL A 8 18.16 -27.88 11.54
N LEU A 9 19.21 -28.01 10.72
CA LEU A 9 19.66 -26.93 9.83
C LEU A 9 18.84 -26.78 8.54
N LEU A 10 18.17 -27.84 8.09
CA LEU A 10 17.23 -27.79 6.94
C LEU A 10 15.84 -27.27 7.34
N PHE A 11 15.44 -27.44 8.61
CA PHE A 11 14.17 -26.93 9.11
C PHE A 11 14.17 -25.43 9.40
N SER A 12 15.34 -24.82 9.64
CA SER A 12 15.42 -23.37 9.89
C SER A 12 15.25 -22.52 8.63
N SER A 13 15.61 -23.04 7.45
CA SER A 13 15.40 -22.33 6.17
C SER A 13 13.94 -22.39 5.68
N LEU A 14 13.13 -23.33 6.16
CA LEU A 14 11.72 -23.50 5.78
C LEU A 14 10.76 -22.63 6.61
N LEU A 15 11.20 -22.11 7.75
CA LEU A 15 10.38 -21.24 8.61
C LEU A 15 10.37 -19.77 8.17
N ILE A 16 11.12 -19.41 7.12
CA ILE A 16 11.03 -18.10 6.44
C ILE A 16 10.19 -18.22 5.16
N TYR A 17 9.27 -19.18 5.08
CA TYR A 17 8.08 -19.00 4.26
C TYR A 17 7.16 -17.99 4.97
N CYS A 18 7.67 -16.76 5.06
CA CYS A 18 6.95 -15.58 5.48
C CYS A 18 5.68 -15.55 4.62
N ASN A 19 4.53 -15.57 5.27
CA ASN A 19 3.22 -15.68 4.62
C ASN A 19 2.93 -14.35 3.91
N LYS A 20 3.64 -14.11 2.79
CA LYS A 20 3.62 -12.91 1.95
C LYS A 20 2.29 -12.86 1.23
N LYS A 21 1.27 -12.42 1.95
CA LYS A 21 -0.08 -12.24 1.44
C LYS A 21 -0.19 -10.90 0.74
N ASP A 22 -1.00 -10.88 -0.30
CA ASP A 22 -1.48 -9.64 -0.90
C ASP A 22 -2.08 -8.75 0.17
N PHE A 23 -1.85 -7.45 0.05
CA PHE A 23 -2.39 -6.46 0.96
C PHE A 23 -3.28 -5.49 0.20
N LYS A 24 -4.16 -4.81 0.94
CA LYS A 24 -5.18 -3.93 0.34
C LYS A 24 -4.96 -2.49 0.74
N ILE A 25 -5.15 -1.59 -0.21
CA ILE A 25 -5.24 -0.15 0.02
C ILE A 25 -6.67 0.26 -0.32
N ILE A 26 -7.39 0.78 0.67
CA ILE A 26 -8.72 1.35 0.50
C ILE A 26 -8.57 2.86 0.47
N ILE A 27 -8.92 3.49 -0.65
CA ILE A 27 -9.00 4.96 -0.73
C ILE A 27 -10.45 5.35 -0.52
N GLU A 28 -10.75 5.99 0.60
CA GLU A 28 -12.06 6.54 0.92
C GLU A 28 -12.08 8.01 0.52
N ASN A 29 -12.87 8.35 -0.50
CA ASN A 29 -13.14 9.74 -0.83
C ASN A 29 -14.20 10.26 0.15
N LYS A 30 -13.75 11.00 1.17
CA LYS A 30 -14.60 11.67 2.16
C LYS A 30 -14.94 13.11 1.77
N SER A 31 -14.38 13.61 0.66
CA SER A 31 -14.75 14.91 0.10
C SER A 31 -16.13 14.87 -0.54
N ASP A 32 -16.69 16.06 -0.76
CA ASP A 32 -17.86 16.29 -1.60
C ASP A 32 -17.52 16.36 -3.10
N GLU A 33 -16.23 16.32 -3.45
CA GLU A 33 -15.74 16.35 -4.81
C GLU A 33 -15.42 14.96 -5.37
N THR A 34 -15.42 14.83 -6.70
CA THR A 34 -14.98 13.60 -7.37
C THR A 34 -13.48 13.62 -7.58
N ILE A 35 -12.80 12.52 -7.24
CA ILE A 35 -11.42 12.29 -7.65
C ILE A 35 -11.44 11.74 -9.09
N ASN A 36 -10.97 12.54 -10.05
CA ASN A 36 -10.99 12.21 -11.48
C ASN A 36 -9.79 11.40 -11.96
N SER A 37 -8.75 11.31 -11.14
CA SER A 37 -7.61 10.43 -11.36
C SER A 37 -6.80 10.36 -10.09
N LEU A 38 -6.39 9.16 -9.71
CA LEU A 38 -5.42 8.91 -8.65
C LEU A 38 -4.31 8.02 -9.20
N ILE A 39 -3.08 8.49 -9.06
CA ILE A 39 -1.87 7.72 -9.28
C ILE A 39 -1.32 7.39 -7.90
N LEU A 40 -1.16 6.09 -7.62
CA LEU A 40 -0.62 5.56 -6.39
C LEU A 40 0.70 4.83 -6.68
N ASN A 41 1.78 5.22 -6.03
CA ASN A 41 3.05 4.51 -6.08
C ASN A 41 3.24 3.75 -4.77
N VAL A 42 3.41 2.44 -4.84
CA VAL A 42 3.68 1.57 -3.71
C VAL A 42 4.99 0.84 -4.01
N GLN A 43 6.06 1.16 -3.27
CA GLN A 43 7.40 0.57 -3.46
C GLN A 43 7.79 0.37 -4.93
N ASP A 44 8.08 1.48 -5.61
CA ASP A 44 8.46 1.57 -7.04
C ASP A 44 7.40 1.07 -8.04
N LYS A 45 6.23 0.63 -7.59
CA LYS A 45 5.14 0.16 -8.44
C LYS A 45 4.00 1.17 -8.52
N THR A 46 3.61 1.54 -9.74
CA THR A 46 2.50 2.46 -9.99
C THR A 46 1.17 1.72 -10.22
N PHE A 47 0.13 2.21 -9.56
CA PHE A 47 -1.27 1.81 -9.70
C PHE A 47 -2.10 3.05 -10.05
N LYS A 48 -3.08 2.88 -10.94
CA LYS A 48 -3.96 3.97 -11.37
C LYS A 48 -5.40 3.65 -11.00
N VAL A 49 -6.11 4.65 -10.51
CA VAL A 49 -7.55 4.61 -10.29
C VAL A 49 -8.17 5.77 -11.07
N ASP A 50 -9.05 5.45 -12.00
CA ASP A 50 -9.58 6.43 -12.95
C ASP A 50 -10.62 7.35 -12.33
N LYS A 51 -11.46 6.87 -11.41
CA LYS A 51 -12.48 7.72 -10.78
C LYS A 51 -12.85 7.20 -9.40
N ILE A 52 -13.00 8.12 -8.44
CA ILE A 52 -13.63 7.85 -7.15
C ILE A 52 -14.66 8.96 -6.91
N GLU A 53 -15.93 8.62 -7.01
CA GLU A 53 -17.02 9.57 -6.75
C GLU A 53 -17.00 10.09 -5.32
N ALA A 54 -17.61 11.26 -5.11
CA ALA A 54 -17.78 11.85 -3.79
C ALA A 54 -18.43 10.85 -2.82
N SER A 55 -17.92 10.79 -1.58
CA SER A 55 -18.40 9.85 -0.55
C SER A 55 -18.34 8.36 -0.93
N LYS A 56 -17.58 7.98 -1.97
CA LYS A 56 -17.33 6.57 -2.36
C LYS A 56 -15.90 6.15 -2.01
N HIS A 57 -15.58 4.90 -2.32
CA HIS A 57 -14.24 4.36 -2.11
C HIS A 57 -13.80 3.53 -3.31
N SER A 58 -12.48 3.37 -3.42
CA SER A 58 -11.85 2.40 -4.32
C SER A 58 -10.96 1.47 -3.51
N ILE A 59 -10.82 0.24 -3.99
CA ILE A 59 -9.98 -0.79 -3.37
C ILE A 59 -8.95 -1.23 -4.38
N ILE A 60 -7.68 -1.16 -3.98
CA ILE A 60 -6.56 -1.68 -4.75
C ILE A 60 -5.99 -2.87 -3.99
N ILE A 61 -5.94 -4.02 -4.65
CA ILE A 61 -5.25 -5.21 -4.14
C ILE A 61 -3.83 -5.16 -4.70
N ILE A 62 -2.85 -5.17 -3.81
CA ILE A 62 -1.43 -5.14 -4.15
C ILE A 62 -0.87 -6.54 -3.93
N PRO A 63 -0.51 -7.25 -5.01
CA PRO A 63 0.18 -8.51 -4.87
C PRO A 63 1.52 -8.26 -4.19
N PHE A 64 1.81 -8.95 -3.08
CA PHE A 64 3.08 -8.75 -2.37
C PHE A 64 4.27 -9.06 -3.29
N SER A 65 4.11 -10.04 -4.18
CA SER A 65 5.11 -10.41 -5.20
C SER A 65 5.37 -9.32 -6.25
N SER A 66 4.52 -8.31 -6.37
CA SER A 66 4.62 -7.26 -7.37
C SER A 66 5.45 -6.05 -6.94
N ILE A 67 5.82 -5.98 -5.65
CA ILE A 67 6.56 -4.87 -5.06
C ILE A 67 7.92 -5.35 -4.56
N ASN A 68 8.92 -4.47 -4.63
CA ASN A 68 10.24 -4.73 -4.05
C ASN A 68 10.32 -4.12 -2.66
N ILE A 69 10.42 -4.95 -1.64
CA ILE A 69 10.49 -4.49 -0.25
C ILE A 69 11.95 -4.45 0.17
N ASN A 70 12.41 -3.28 0.62
CA ASN A 70 13.70 -3.14 1.28
C ASN A 70 13.54 -3.30 2.80
N ALA A 71 14.63 -3.54 3.51
CA ALA A 71 14.61 -3.80 4.96
C ALA A 71 14.46 -2.53 5.83
N HIS A 72 14.35 -1.35 5.21
CA HIS A 72 14.47 -0.06 5.89
C HIS A 72 13.18 0.72 5.91
N ASP A 73 12.42 0.73 4.81
CA ASP A 73 11.15 1.44 4.73
C ASP A 73 10.13 0.76 3.82
N PHE A 74 8.86 0.99 4.12
CA PHE A 74 7.73 0.73 3.22
C PHE A 74 7.04 2.05 2.89
N ARG A 75 6.89 2.34 1.59
CA ARG A 75 6.42 3.65 1.10
C ARG A 75 5.17 3.54 0.24
N ILE A 76 4.25 4.46 0.49
CA ILE A 76 3.08 4.70 -0.35
C ILE A 76 3.03 6.21 -0.65
N GLU A 77 2.99 6.56 -1.93
CA GLU A 77 2.89 7.93 -2.39
C GLU A 77 1.72 8.07 -3.35
N SER A 78 1.12 9.24 -3.43
CA SER A 78 0.08 9.48 -4.43
C SER A 78 0.12 10.87 -5.03
N ARG A 79 -0.60 11.00 -6.14
CA ARG A 79 -1.04 12.27 -6.73
C ARG A 79 -2.46 12.07 -7.21
N PHE A 80 -3.34 13.03 -6.98
CA PHE A 80 -4.69 12.97 -7.52
C PHE A 80 -5.20 14.34 -7.96
N ASN A 81 -6.13 14.28 -8.92
CA ASN A 81 -6.79 15.46 -9.46
C ASN A 81 -8.26 15.43 -9.03
N LEU A 82 -8.72 16.56 -8.51
CA LEU A 82 -10.12 16.78 -8.19
C LEU A 82 -10.89 17.25 -9.42
N SER A 83 -12.22 17.22 -9.32
CA SER A 83 -13.16 17.59 -10.37
C SER A 83 -12.99 19.02 -10.88
N ASP A 84 -12.58 19.94 -10.01
CA ASP A 84 -12.37 21.35 -10.34
C ASP A 84 -11.02 21.63 -11.05
N GLY A 85 -10.24 20.57 -11.33
CA GLY A 85 -8.92 20.68 -11.94
C GLY A 85 -7.82 21.11 -10.96
N LYS A 86 -8.14 21.31 -9.67
CA LYS A 86 -7.12 21.52 -8.64
C LYS A 86 -6.35 20.23 -8.44
N LEU A 87 -5.03 20.35 -8.58
CA LEU A 87 -4.11 19.31 -8.17
C LEU A 87 -4.00 19.36 -6.64
N ASN A 88 -4.69 18.46 -5.95
CA ASN A 88 -4.44 18.29 -4.54
C ASN A 88 -3.12 17.51 -4.42
N LYS A 89 -2.22 17.93 -3.51
CA LYS A 89 -0.84 17.40 -3.42
C LYS A 89 -0.81 15.99 -2.80
N GLY A 90 -1.62 15.05 -3.31
CA GLY A 90 -1.61 13.64 -2.95
C GLY A 90 -1.35 13.35 -1.47
N PHE A 91 -0.56 12.33 -1.19
CA PHE A 91 -0.06 12.03 0.14
C PHE A 91 1.25 11.25 0.05
N TYR A 92 2.00 11.24 1.16
CA TYR A 92 3.20 10.45 1.33
C TYR A 92 3.11 9.73 2.68
N TYR A 93 3.30 8.42 2.66
CA TYR A 93 3.39 7.56 3.82
C TYR A 93 4.66 6.75 3.75
N SER A 94 5.36 6.67 4.88
CA SER A 94 6.49 5.77 5.05
C SER A 94 6.46 5.17 6.45
N ASP A 95 6.59 3.86 6.56
CA ASP A 95 6.90 3.19 7.81
C ASP A 95 8.32 2.60 7.77
N LEU A 96 9.02 2.62 8.91
CA LEU A 96 10.40 2.11 9.02
C LEU A 96 10.44 0.62 9.41
N SER A 97 9.30 -0.07 9.34
CA SER A 97 9.21 -1.49 9.70
C SER A 97 9.66 -2.39 8.54
N GLY A 98 9.70 -1.83 7.32
CA GLY A 98 9.96 -2.60 6.10
C GLY A 98 8.92 -3.70 5.86
N THR A 99 7.80 -3.71 6.58
CA THR A 99 6.79 -4.78 6.52
C THR A 99 5.42 -4.15 6.30
N PRO A 100 4.79 -4.34 5.13
CA PRO A 100 3.51 -3.73 4.86
C PRO A 100 2.42 -4.33 5.76
N ASN A 101 1.55 -3.46 6.26
CA ASN A 101 0.32 -3.87 6.90
C ASN A 101 -0.58 -4.59 5.88
N PRO A 102 -1.38 -5.58 6.31
CA PRO A 102 -2.30 -6.29 5.41
C PRO A 102 -3.40 -5.39 4.85
N LYS A 103 -3.62 -4.22 5.46
CA LYS A 103 -4.63 -3.23 5.09
C LYS A 103 -4.13 -1.84 5.42
N TYR A 104 -4.29 -0.93 4.47
CA TYR A 104 -4.22 0.52 4.66
C TYR A 104 -5.57 1.15 4.30
N VAL A 105 -6.03 2.10 5.11
CA VAL A 105 -7.19 2.94 4.80
C VAL A 105 -6.73 4.37 4.67
N ILE A 106 -6.96 4.96 3.49
CA ILE A 106 -6.55 6.30 3.13
C ILE A 106 -7.81 7.13 2.92
N ALA A 107 -8.13 7.97 3.89
CA ALA A 107 -9.27 8.88 3.82
C ALA A 107 -8.83 10.23 3.24
N VAL A 108 -9.39 10.60 2.10
CA VAL A 108 -9.15 11.87 1.40
C VAL A 108 -10.29 12.82 1.71
N TYR A 109 -9.98 13.95 2.33
CA TYR A 109 -10.90 15.06 2.60
C TYR A 109 -10.52 16.26 1.75
N ASP A 110 -11.37 17.29 1.73
CA ASP A 110 -11.17 18.51 0.92
C ASP A 110 -9.81 19.18 1.20
N THR A 111 -9.37 19.14 2.47
CA THR A 111 -8.20 19.89 2.95
C THR A 111 -7.02 19.02 3.35
N ASN A 112 -7.21 17.72 3.56
CA ASN A 112 -6.17 16.83 4.06
C ASN A 112 -6.39 15.37 3.65
N THR A 113 -5.38 14.54 3.94
CA THR A 113 -5.47 13.08 3.82
C THR A 113 -5.03 12.43 5.12
N VAL A 114 -5.75 11.39 5.55
CA VAL A 114 -5.45 10.61 6.75
C VAL A 114 -5.23 9.16 6.37
N ILE A 115 -4.16 8.55 6.89
CA ILE A 115 -3.79 7.15 6.63
C ILE A 115 -3.83 6.37 7.93
N LYS A 116 -4.49 5.20 7.92
CA LYS A 116 -4.67 4.29 9.05
C LYS A 116 -4.30 2.87 8.67
#